data_AF-A0A5C8BX50-F1
#
_entry.id   AF-A0A5C8BX50-F1
#
_cell.length_a   1.000
_cell.length_b   1.000
_cell.length_c   1.000
_cell.angle_alpha   90.00
_cell.angle_beta   90.00
_cell.angle_gamma   90.00
#
_symmetry.space_group_name_H-M   'P 1'
#
loop_
_entity.id
_entity.type
_entity.pdbx_description
1 polymer ?
#
loop_
_entity_poly.entity_id
_entity_poly.type
_entity_poly.pdbx_seq_one_letter_code
_entity_poly.pdbx_strand_id
1 'polypeptide(L)'
;MNNTLLPTPELLAQFVNSGDRVVHIIAIATKPDIIKQAPVYQELKSRGANVMICHTGQHYDDNYSGAMLEEFGIEIHAHLAISGALATKTAQIIERFSQVLDVVREAGLTPVPYIHGDTLTSMAVGVSSYLNRVACVHVEAGIRTMTPTGDFYRSVLADHAAGSFSWDEYLAAMRDESTYELGSREPFPEQFNTRVSEAATGFHAAPVELVRGFLLSENF
;
A
#
# COMPACT_ATOMS: atom_id res chain seq x y z
N MET A 1 -13.11 -10.32 -17.65
CA MET A 1 -11.70 -9.98 -17.29
C MET A 1 -10.93 -11.27 -17.05
N ASN A 2 -9.65 -11.31 -17.42
CA ASN A 2 -8.78 -12.48 -17.20
C ASN A 2 -8.69 -12.78 -15.70
N ASN A 3 -9.11 -13.98 -15.30
CA ASN A 3 -9.14 -14.43 -13.91
C ASN A 3 -7.98 -15.39 -13.61
N THR A 4 -6.81 -15.13 -14.22
CA THR A 4 -5.65 -16.00 -14.12
C THR A 4 -4.95 -15.78 -12.78
N LEU A 5 -4.69 -16.87 -12.04
CA LEU A 5 -3.97 -16.81 -10.76
C LEU A 5 -2.55 -16.24 -10.91
N LEU A 6 -1.94 -16.48 -12.07
CA LEU A 6 -0.56 -16.16 -12.40
C LEU A 6 -0.50 -15.36 -13.71
N PRO A 7 0.59 -14.60 -13.98
CA PRO A 7 0.80 -13.97 -15.27
C PRO A 7 0.85 -15.00 -16.40
N THR A 8 0.35 -14.62 -17.57
CA THR A 8 0.32 -15.52 -18.72
C THR A 8 1.72 -15.68 -19.33
N PRO A 9 2.05 -16.85 -19.92
CA PRO A 9 3.30 -17.04 -20.64
C PRO A 9 3.52 -16.01 -21.76
N GLU A 10 2.45 -15.58 -22.42
CA GLU A 10 2.49 -14.58 -23.49
C GLU A 10 2.96 -13.21 -22.97
N LEU A 11 2.47 -12.78 -21.81
CA LEU A 11 2.89 -11.54 -21.16
C LEU A 11 4.37 -11.61 -20.77
N LEU A 12 4.79 -12.71 -20.18
CA LEU A 12 6.19 -12.89 -19.77
C LEU A 12 7.11 -12.90 -20.97
N ALA A 13 6.73 -13.55 -22.08
CA ALA A 13 7.46 -13.52 -23.33
C ALA A 13 7.56 -12.10 -23.90
N GLN A 14 6.48 -11.30 -23.80
CA GLN A 14 6.49 -9.89 -24.20
C GLN A 14 7.52 -9.08 -23.39
N PHE A 15 7.56 -9.25 -22.06
CA PHE A 15 8.55 -8.58 -21.20
C PHE A 15 9.98 -9.04 -21.49
N VAL A 16 10.20 -10.32 -21.75
CA VAL A 16 11.52 -10.83 -22.17
C VAL A 16 11.97 -10.18 -23.48
N ASN A 17 11.05 -9.95 -24.41
CA ASN A 17 11.33 -9.35 -25.72
C ASN A 17 11.48 -7.82 -25.68
N SER A 18 11.07 -7.13 -24.61
CA SER A 18 11.20 -5.66 -24.50
C SER A 18 12.65 -5.22 -24.25
N GLY A 19 13.52 -6.13 -23.81
CA GLY A 19 14.93 -5.86 -23.52
C GLY A 19 15.19 -5.33 -22.11
N ASP A 20 14.17 -4.77 -21.44
CA ASP A 20 14.20 -4.48 -20.01
C ASP A 20 13.91 -5.77 -19.23
N ARG A 21 14.78 -6.09 -18.26
CA ARG A 21 14.63 -7.28 -17.41
C ARG A 21 13.86 -7.00 -16.14
N VAL A 22 13.62 -5.74 -15.79
CA VAL A 22 12.85 -5.38 -14.60
C VAL A 22 11.36 -5.51 -14.90
N VAL A 23 10.59 -6.05 -13.96
CA VAL A 23 9.12 -6.09 -14.00
C VAL A 23 8.59 -5.47 -12.71
N HIS A 24 7.91 -4.34 -12.85
CA HIS A 24 7.27 -3.64 -11.74
C HIS A 24 5.93 -4.31 -11.44
N ILE A 25 5.76 -4.88 -10.25
CA ILE A 25 4.56 -5.63 -9.86
C ILE A 25 3.77 -4.80 -8.86
N ILE A 26 2.72 -4.13 -9.30
CA ILE A 26 1.88 -3.31 -8.43
C ILE A 26 0.80 -4.19 -7.81
N ALA A 27 0.86 -4.37 -6.50
CA ALA A 27 -0.14 -5.09 -5.75
C ALA A 27 -1.32 -4.16 -5.39
N ILE A 28 -2.53 -4.58 -5.75
CA ILE A 28 -3.77 -3.85 -5.46
C ILE A 28 -4.79 -4.77 -4.81
N ALA A 29 -5.65 -4.21 -3.95
CA ALA A 29 -6.69 -4.97 -3.28
C ALA A 29 -8.01 -4.22 -3.21
N THR A 30 -7.97 -2.95 -2.87
CA THR A 30 -9.18 -2.15 -2.63
C THR A 30 -9.30 -1.00 -3.62
N LYS A 31 -10.50 -0.41 -3.72
CA LYS A 31 -10.73 0.79 -4.53
C LYS A 31 -9.77 1.96 -4.17
N PRO A 32 -9.53 2.30 -2.88
CA PRO A 32 -8.51 3.28 -2.52
C PRO A 32 -7.12 2.95 -3.07
N ASP A 33 -6.70 1.68 -3.01
CA ASP A 33 -5.41 1.26 -3.57
C ASP A 33 -5.36 1.50 -5.07
N ILE A 34 -6.41 1.12 -5.80
CA ILE A 34 -6.50 1.31 -7.26
C ILE A 34 -6.36 2.80 -7.61
N ILE A 35 -7.11 3.67 -6.93
CA ILE A 35 -7.08 5.12 -7.19
C ILE A 35 -5.70 5.71 -6.91
N LYS A 36 -5.06 5.33 -5.80
CA LYS A 36 -3.76 5.89 -5.38
C LYS A 36 -2.57 5.29 -6.13
N GLN A 37 -2.66 4.05 -6.61
CA GLN A 37 -1.62 3.40 -7.41
C GLN A 37 -1.77 3.63 -8.92
N ALA A 38 -2.93 4.08 -9.41
CA ALA A 38 -3.14 4.39 -10.83
C ALA A 38 -2.12 5.39 -11.39
N PRO A 39 -1.76 6.51 -10.71
CA PRO A 39 -0.72 7.41 -11.19
C PRO A 39 0.66 6.74 -11.33
N VAL A 40 1.02 5.85 -10.38
CA VAL A 40 2.28 5.10 -10.43
C VAL A 40 2.28 4.14 -11.62
N TYR A 41 1.18 3.41 -11.83
CA TYR A 41 1.01 2.53 -12.98
C TYR A 41 1.17 3.28 -14.30
N GLN A 42 0.46 4.39 -14.47
CA GLN A 42 0.48 5.19 -15.69
C GLN A 42 1.86 5.77 -15.98
N GLU A 43 2.56 6.26 -14.95
CA GLU A 43 3.90 6.81 -15.11
C GLU A 43 4.95 5.74 -15.45
N LEU A 44 4.86 4.54 -14.86
CA LEU A 44 5.74 3.44 -15.26
C LEU A 44 5.48 3.00 -16.71
N LYS A 45 4.20 2.94 -17.12
CA LYS A 45 3.81 2.63 -18.50
C LYS A 45 4.27 3.71 -19.48
N SER A 46 4.16 4.99 -19.14
CA SER A 46 4.58 6.12 -19.99
C SER A 46 6.09 6.10 -20.28
N ARG A 47 6.87 5.59 -19.32
CA ARG A 47 8.33 5.38 -19.44
C ARG A 47 8.72 4.12 -20.20
N GLY A 48 7.75 3.31 -20.62
CA GLY A 48 7.98 2.05 -21.34
C GLY A 48 8.46 0.90 -20.44
N ALA A 49 8.29 1.00 -19.13
CA ALA A 49 8.66 -0.08 -18.21
C ALA A 49 7.73 -1.29 -18.37
N ASN A 50 8.23 -2.49 -18.04
CA ASN A 50 7.37 -3.66 -17.90
C ASN A 50 6.60 -3.53 -16.59
N VAL A 51 5.28 -3.40 -16.67
CA VAL A 51 4.41 -3.23 -15.50
C VAL A 51 3.35 -4.30 -15.47
N MET A 52 3.21 -4.94 -14.32
CA MET A 52 2.24 -5.98 -14.03
C MET A 52 1.37 -5.55 -12.86
N ILE A 53 0.07 -5.81 -12.96
CA ILE A 53 -0.89 -5.61 -11.88
C ILE A 53 -1.22 -6.96 -11.26
N CYS A 54 -0.99 -7.06 -9.95
CA CYS A 54 -1.36 -8.21 -9.13
C CYS A 54 -2.52 -7.82 -8.21
N HIS A 55 -3.73 -8.30 -8.52
CA HIS A 55 -4.93 -8.03 -7.74
C HIS A 55 -5.14 -9.15 -6.72
N THR A 56 -5.36 -8.84 -5.44
CA THR A 56 -5.54 -9.89 -4.41
C THR A 56 -6.91 -10.58 -4.50
N GLY A 57 -7.91 -9.94 -5.09
CA GLY A 57 -9.27 -10.46 -5.19
C GLY A 57 -10.14 -10.21 -3.96
N GLN A 58 -9.64 -9.45 -2.96
CA GLN A 58 -10.49 -8.91 -1.91
C GLN A 58 -11.43 -7.85 -2.51
N HIS A 59 -12.73 -7.90 -2.19
CA HIS A 59 -13.72 -6.97 -2.74
C HIS A 59 -13.80 -6.93 -4.28
N TYR A 60 -13.58 -8.05 -4.97
CA TYR A 60 -13.94 -8.17 -6.39
C TYR A 60 -15.46 -8.34 -6.50
N ASP A 61 -16.19 -7.27 -6.20
CA ASP A 61 -17.58 -7.11 -6.59
C ASP A 61 -17.54 -6.16 -7.79
N ASP A 62 -18.02 -6.62 -8.95
CA ASP A 62 -17.89 -5.94 -10.25
C ASP A 62 -18.38 -4.48 -10.23
N ASN A 63 -19.24 -4.13 -9.26
CA ASN A 63 -19.79 -2.80 -9.07
C ASN A 63 -18.81 -1.72 -8.55
N TYR A 64 -17.63 -2.06 -8.01
CA TYR A 64 -16.73 -1.06 -7.41
C TYR A 64 -15.30 -1.05 -7.95
N SER A 65 -14.64 -2.21 -8.00
CA SER A 65 -13.23 -2.26 -8.43
C SER A 65 -13.09 -2.32 -9.95
N GLY A 66 -14.02 -3.01 -10.64
CA GLY A 66 -14.02 -3.14 -12.11
C GLY A 66 -14.17 -1.79 -12.82
N ALA A 67 -15.12 -0.96 -12.38
CA ALA A 67 -15.35 0.37 -12.95
C ALA A 67 -14.12 1.28 -12.83
N MET A 68 -13.40 1.22 -11.70
CA MET A 68 -12.19 2.01 -11.48
C MET A 68 -11.04 1.53 -12.36
N LEU A 69 -10.85 0.21 -12.51
CA LEU A 69 -9.85 -0.34 -13.41
C LEU A 69 -10.11 0.06 -14.87
N GLU A 70 -11.37 0.03 -15.29
CA GLU A 70 -11.77 0.49 -16.63
C GLU A 70 -11.52 2.00 -16.81
N GLU A 71 -11.94 2.82 -15.85
CA GLU A 71 -11.74 4.27 -15.86
C GLU A 71 -10.24 4.65 -16.00
N PHE A 72 -9.36 3.93 -15.29
CA PHE A 72 -7.92 4.16 -15.35
C PHE A 72 -7.21 3.36 -16.45
N GLY A 73 -7.91 2.56 -17.25
CA GLY A 73 -7.30 1.73 -18.30
C GLY A 73 -6.28 0.70 -17.75
N ILE A 74 -6.55 0.12 -16.58
CA ILE A 74 -5.68 -0.81 -15.87
C ILE A 74 -6.12 -2.25 -16.13
N GLU A 75 -5.22 -3.06 -16.70
CA GLU A 75 -5.42 -4.50 -16.86
C GLU A 75 -4.86 -5.29 -15.68
N ILE A 76 -5.61 -6.27 -15.18
CA ILE A 76 -5.13 -7.24 -14.18
C ILE A 76 -4.37 -8.36 -14.88
N HIS A 77 -3.16 -8.66 -14.41
CA HIS A 77 -2.29 -9.67 -15.00
C HIS A 77 -2.13 -10.91 -14.11
N ALA A 78 -2.31 -10.75 -12.80
CA ALA A 78 -2.41 -11.85 -11.84
C ALA A 78 -3.52 -11.57 -10.82
N HIS A 79 -4.35 -12.56 -10.51
CA HIS A 79 -5.46 -12.45 -9.59
C HIS A 79 -5.34 -13.51 -8.48
N LEU A 80 -4.91 -13.12 -7.27
CA LEU A 80 -4.58 -14.08 -6.20
C LEU A 80 -5.79 -14.82 -5.61
N ALA A 81 -7.03 -14.44 -5.90
CA ALA A 81 -8.27 -15.11 -5.46
C ALA A 81 -8.36 -15.36 -3.94
N ILE A 82 -8.02 -14.35 -3.14
CA ILE A 82 -7.92 -14.45 -1.67
C ILE A 82 -9.29 -14.49 -0.99
N SER A 83 -9.49 -15.43 -0.07
CA SER A 83 -10.77 -15.62 0.64
C SER A 83 -10.59 -16.20 2.05
N GLY A 84 -11.65 -16.16 2.87
CA GLY A 84 -11.67 -16.70 4.23
C GLY A 84 -11.38 -15.68 5.33
N ALA A 85 -11.03 -16.18 6.52
CA ALA A 85 -10.72 -15.37 7.70
C ALA A 85 -9.35 -14.69 7.59
N LEU A 86 -9.07 -13.72 8.47
CA LEU A 86 -7.87 -12.87 8.39
C LEU A 86 -6.57 -13.70 8.29
N ALA A 87 -6.38 -14.69 9.18
CA ALA A 87 -5.20 -15.56 9.16
C ALA A 87 -5.06 -16.35 7.85
N THR A 88 -6.16 -16.87 7.31
CA THR A 88 -6.19 -17.58 6.02
C THR A 88 -5.83 -16.64 4.87
N LYS A 89 -6.38 -15.42 4.87
CA LYS A 89 -6.06 -14.40 3.87
C LYS A 89 -4.58 -14.03 3.89
N THR A 90 -4.01 -13.83 5.08
CA THR A 90 -2.58 -13.54 5.25
C THR A 90 -1.72 -14.65 4.64
N ALA A 91 -1.98 -15.91 5.00
CA ALA A 91 -1.23 -17.06 4.49
C ALA A 91 -1.34 -17.18 2.97
N GLN A 92 -2.55 -17.05 2.42
CA GLN A 92 -2.79 -17.13 0.98
C GLN A 92 -2.09 -16.01 0.20
N ILE A 93 -2.09 -14.76 0.69
CA ILE A 93 -1.38 -13.66 0.02
C ILE A 93 0.11 -13.96 -0.02
N ILE A 94 0.69 -14.38 1.11
CA ILE A 94 2.13 -14.67 1.20
C ILE A 94 2.52 -15.78 0.22
N GLU A 95 1.80 -16.91 0.24
CA GLU A 95 2.08 -18.07 -0.59
C GLU A 95 1.87 -17.78 -2.09
N ARG A 96 0.71 -17.21 -2.46
CA ARG A 96 0.36 -17.01 -3.87
C ARG A 96 1.16 -15.87 -4.51
N PHE A 97 1.49 -14.83 -3.75
CA PHE A 97 2.40 -13.81 -4.24
C PHE A 97 3.82 -14.36 -4.44
N SER A 98 4.27 -15.30 -3.59
CA SER A 98 5.54 -16.02 -3.81
C SER A 98 5.56 -16.73 -5.16
N GLN A 99 4.46 -17.42 -5.52
CA GLN A 99 4.33 -18.09 -6.81
C GLN A 99 4.39 -17.11 -7.99
N VAL A 100 3.81 -15.91 -7.84
CA VAL A 100 3.95 -14.84 -8.84
C VAL A 100 5.40 -14.41 -9.01
N LEU A 101 6.14 -14.24 -7.91
CA LEU A 101 7.57 -13.89 -7.95
C LEU A 101 8.41 -15.00 -8.62
N ASP A 102 8.12 -16.26 -8.30
CA ASP A 102 8.83 -17.42 -8.86
C ASP A 102 8.66 -17.48 -10.37
N VAL A 103 7.43 -17.37 -10.87
CA VAL A 103 7.14 -17.41 -12.31
C VAL A 103 7.84 -16.28 -13.07
N VAL A 104 7.88 -15.06 -12.51
CA VAL A 104 8.61 -13.93 -13.12
C VAL A 104 10.12 -14.22 -13.17
N ARG A 105 10.69 -14.78 -12.10
CA ARG A 105 12.11 -15.13 -12.04
C ARG A 105 12.48 -16.28 -12.97
N GLU A 106 11.64 -17.30 -13.07
CA GLU A 106 11.81 -18.45 -13.97
C GLU A 106 11.81 -18.02 -15.44
N ALA A 107 11.07 -16.96 -15.78
CA ALA A 107 11.12 -16.33 -17.10
C ALA A 107 12.41 -15.51 -17.36
N GLY A 108 13.34 -15.45 -16.40
CA GLY A 108 14.58 -14.67 -16.50
C GLY A 108 14.37 -13.16 -16.34
N LEU A 109 13.33 -12.76 -15.60
CA LEU A 109 13.01 -11.37 -15.29
C LEU A 109 13.27 -11.07 -13.80
N THR A 110 13.42 -9.80 -13.46
CA THR A 110 13.68 -9.30 -12.10
C THR A 110 12.42 -8.62 -11.56
N PRO A 111 11.70 -9.24 -10.62
CA PRO A 111 10.50 -8.62 -10.05
C PRO A 111 10.87 -7.47 -9.11
N VAL A 112 10.11 -6.37 -9.18
CA VAL A 112 10.14 -5.25 -8.23
C VAL A 112 8.70 -5.01 -7.74
N PRO A 113 8.31 -5.58 -6.59
CA PRO A 113 6.98 -5.40 -6.02
C PRO A 113 6.74 -3.98 -5.50
N TYR A 114 5.50 -3.52 -5.63
CA TYR A 114 5.00 -2.26 -5.06
C TYR A 114 3.81 -2.57 -4.17
N ILE A 115 3.88 -2.10 -2.92
CA ILE A 115 2.78 -2.11 -1.95
C ILE A 115 2.32 -0.68 -1.65
N HIS A 116 1.13 -0.54 -1.09
CA HIS A 116 0.50 0.75 -0.82
C HIS A 116 -0.03 0.81 0.61
N GLY A 117 0.33 1.86 1.35
CA GLY A 117 -0.26 2.18 2.65
C GLY A 117 -0.09 1.05 3.68
N ASP A 118 -1.14 0.80 4.46
CA ASP A 118 -1.16 0.03 5.72
C ASP A 118 -2.17 -1.14 5.70
N THR A 119 -2.55 -1.60 4.51
CA THR A 119 -3.52 -2.70 4.39
C THR A 119 -2.89 -4.05 4.71
N LEU A 120 -3.74 -5.06 4.96
CA LEU A 120 -3.29 -6.46 5.06
C LEU A 120 -2.50 -6.89 3.82
N THR A 121 -2.92 -6.43 2.63
CA THR A 121 -2.24 -6.69 1.37
C THR A 121 -0.84 -6.10 1.36
N SER A 122 -0.70 -4.84 1.79
CA SER A 122 0.60 -4.17 1.90
C SER A 122 1.57 -5.00 2.74
N MET A 123 1.13 -5.35 3.94
CA MET A 123 1.89 -6.16 4.87
C MET A 123 2.26 -7.53 4.31
N ALA A 124 1.28 -8.30 3.82
CA ALA A 124 1.50 -9.67 3.40
C ALA A 124 2.33 -9.78 2.10
N VAL A 125 2.16 -8.85 1.15
CA VAL A 125 3.00 -8.78 -0.06
C VAL A 125 4.42 -8.33 0.28
N GLY A 126 4.58 -7.36 1.20
CA GLY A 126 5.88 -6.97 1.74
C GLY A 126 6.61 -8.16 2.35
N VAL A 127 5.94 -8.90 3.25
CA VAL A 127 6.49 -10.12 3.88
C VAL A 127 6.85 -11.18 2.84
N SER A 128 5.99 -11.44 1.85
CA SER A 128 6.28 -12.39 0.77
C SER A 128 7.53 -11.99 -0.01
N SER A 129 7.69 -10.70 -0.31
CA SER A 129 8.86 -10.16 -1.02
C SER A 129 10.14 -10.32 -0.18
N TYR A 130 10.08 -10.00 1.11
CA TYR A 130 11.17 -10.20 2.06
C TYR A 130 11.61 -11.67 2.14
N LEU A 131 10.66 -12.60 2.29
CA LEU A 131 10.93 -14.04 2.35
C LEU A 131 11.59 -14.56 1.07
N ASN A 132 11.23 -13.98 -0.08
CA ASN A 132 11.82 -14.28 -1.39
C ASN A 132 13.10 -13.50 -1.71
N ARG A 133 13.57 -12.65 -0.78
CA ARG A 133 14.75 -11.77 -0.94
C ARG A 133 14.63 -10.84 -2.15
N VAL A 134 13.43 -10.33 -2.38
CA VAL A 134 13.12 -9.35 -3.42
C VAL A 134 12.87 -7.99 -2.77
N ALA A 135 13.54 -6.95 -3.24
CA ALA A 135 13.34 -5.59 -2.76
C ALA A 135 11.94 -5.09 -3.16
N CYS A 136 11.14 -4.70 -2.17
CA CYS A 136 9.79 -4.17 -2.35
C CYS A 136 9.75 -2.66 -2.10
N VAL A 137 8.94 -1.96 -2.89
CA VAL A 137 8.67 -0.52 -2.79
C VAL A 137 7.40 -0.29 -1.97
N HIS A 138 7.51 0.47 -0.88
CA HIS A 138 6.39 0.90 -0.06
C HIS A 138 5.94 2.30 -0.49
N VAL A 139 4.83 2.37 -1.22
CA VAL A 139 4.17 3.63 -1.58
C VAL A 139 3.32 4.11 -0.39
N GLU A 140 3.36 5.41 -0.10
CA GLU A 140 2.69 6.00 1.07
C GLU A 140 3.32 5.52 2.40
N ALA A 141 4.65 5.40 2.44
CA ALA A 141 5.38 4.94 3.62
C ALA A 141 5.48 6.02 4.72
N GLY A 142 5.57 5.58 5.97
CA GLY A 142 5.89 6.43 7.11
C GLY A 142 4.72 7.13 7.79
N ILE A 143 3.48 6.92 7.37
CA ILE A 143 2.32 7.53 8.04
C ILE A 143 2.22 7.01 9.47
N ARG A 144 2.04 7.92 10.42
CA ARG A 144 1.76 7.62 11.83
C ARG A 144 0.55 8.41 12.27
N THR A 145 -0.25 7.82 13.15
CA THR A 145 -1.31 8.57 13.82
C THR A 145 -0.67 9.58 14.77
N MET A 146 -1.10 10.84 14.67
CA MET A 146 -0.84 11.87 15.66
C MET A 146 -2.14 12.20 16.38
N THR A 147 -2.08 12.36 17.70
CA THR A 147 -3.26 12.64 18.52
C THR A 147 -3.05 13.95 19.24
N PRO A 148 -4.05 14.84 19.32
CA PRO A 148 -3.92 16.03 20.16
C PRO A 148 -3.58 15.66 21.60
N THR A 149 -2.73 16.46 22.24
CA THR A 149 -2.31 16.19 23.62
C THR A 149 -3.52 16.12 24.56
N GLY A 150 -3.41 15.32 25.61
CA GLY A 150 -4.48 15.21 26.60
C GLY A 150 -4.84 16.55 27.26
N ASP A 151 -3.86 17.44 27.44
CA ASP A 151 -4.07 18.79 27.96
C ASP A 151 -4.89 19.66 27.00
N PHE A 152 -4.57 19.62 25.71
CA PHE A 152 -5.35 20.33 24.69
C PHE A 152 -6.83 19.86 24.70
N TYR A 153 -7.07 18.55 24.66
CA TYR A 153 -8.43 18.03 24.70
C TYR A 153 -9.20 18.46 25.95
N ARG A 154 -8.55 18.44 27.12
CA ARG A 154 -9.16 18.91 28.37
C ARG A 154 -9.50 20.40 28.33
N SER A 155 -8.62 21.23 27.75
CA SER A 155 -8.87 22.66 27.58
C SER A 155 -10.11 22.90 26.72
N VAL A 156 -10.18 22.27 25.55
CA VAL A 156 -11.32 22.38 24.62
C VAL A 156 -12.64 22.00 25.29
N LEU A 157 -12.65 20.89 26.05
CA LEU A 157 -13.84 20.46 26.78
C LEU A 157 -14.24 21.44 27.89
N ALA A 158 -13.26 22.04 28.57
CA ALA A 158 -13.51 23.05 29.60
C ALA A 158 -14.09 24.34 29.00
N ASP A 159 -13.54 24.83 27.89
CA ASP A 159 -14.04 26.00 27.19
C ASP A 159 -15.47 25.78 26.67
N HIS A 160 -15.75 24.58 26.16
CA HIS A 160 -17.10 24.20 25.73
C HIS A 160 -18.08 24.18 26.91
N ALA A 161 -17.70 23.61 28.05
CA ALA A 161 -18.54 23.57 29.24
C ALA A 161 -18.77 24.97 29.84
N ALA A 162 -17.80 25.87 29.73
CA ALA A 162 -17.89 27.25 30.20
C ALA A 162 -18.66 28.18 29.24
N GLY A 163 -18.98 27.72 28.02
CA GLY A 163 -19.60 28.55 26.98
C GLY A 163 -18.64 29.54 26.33
N SER A 164 -17.32 29.39 26.54
CA SER A 164 -16.26 30.22 25.94
C SER A 164 -15.63 29.60 24.70
N PHE A 165 -16.07 28.42 24.28
CA PHE A 165 -15.52 27.72 23.11
C PHE A 165 -15.64 28.54 21.81
N SER A 166 -14.53 28.65 21.09
CA SER A 166 -14.43 29.29 19.79
C SER A 166 -14.07 28.29 18.70
N TRP A 167 -14.90 28.18 17.66
CA TRP A 167 -14.62 27.33 16.50
C TRP A 167 -13.38 27.79 15.73
N ASP A 168 -13.14 29.10 15.66
CA ASP A 168 -12.00 29.66 14.94
C ASP A 168 -10.69 29.34 15.66
N GLU A 169 -10.66 29.45 16.99
CA GLU A 169 -9.50 29.09 17.80
C GLU A 169 -9.23 27.58 17.77
N TYR A 170 -10.29 26.77 17.87
CA TYR A 170 -10.18 25.32 17.73
C TYR A 170 -9.62 24.92 16.35
N LEU A 171 -10.14 25.51 15.27
CA LEU A 171 -9.65 25.22 13.92
C LEU A 171 -8.20 25.67 13.73
N ALA A 172 -7.80 26.82 14.31
CA ALA A 172 -6.42 27.27 14.28
C ALA A 172 -5.49 26.29 15.01
N ALA A 173 -5.88 25.82 16.20
CA ALA A 173 -5.10 24.85 16.97
C ALA A 173 -5.00 23.48 16.27
N MET A 174 -6.06 23.01 15.62
CA MET A 174 -6.05 21.76 14.84
C MET A 174 -5.14 21.81 13.60
N ARG A 175 -4.59 22.98 13.24
CA ARG A 175 -3.59 23.15 12.18
C ARG A 175 -2.18 23.36 12.73
N ASP A 176 -2.02 23.45 14.05
CA ASP A 176 -0.74 23.60 14.72
C ASP A 176 -0.23 22.22 15.15
N GLU A 177 0.89 21.79 14.56
CA GLU A 177 1.53 20.50 14.85
C GLU A 177 1.90 20.34 16.33
N SER A 178 2.20 21.43 17.04
CA SER A 178 2.54 21.39 18.47
C SER A 178 1.37 20.99 19.37
N THR A 179 0.14 21.04 18.85
CA THR A 179 -1.05 20.52 19.50
C THR A 179 -1.03 19.00 19.61
N TYR A 180 -0.26 18.32 18.75
CA TYR A 180 -0.27 16.89 18.58
C TYR A 180 0.98 16.22 19.16
N GLU A 181 0.78 15.01 19.66
CA GLU A 181 1.85 14.08 20.00
C GLU A 181 1.77 12.84 19.09
N LEU A 182 2.91 12.20 18.87
CA LEU A 182 2.96 10.96 18.11
C LEU A 182 2.17 9.89 18.86
N GLY A 183 1.05 9.46 18.28
CA GLY A 183 0.15 8.49 18.86
C GLY A 183 0.61 7.07 18.55
N SER A 184 1.02 6.32 19.57
CA SER A 184 1.36 4.90 19.46
C SER A 184 0.14 3.96 19.29
N ARG A 185 -1.06 4.48 18.98
CA ARG A 185 -2.30 3.69 18.95
C ARG A 185 -3.06 3.91 17.65
N GLU A 186 -2.44 3.53 16.54
CA GLU A 186 -3.20 3.17 15.34
C GLU A 186 -4.19 2.05 15.71
N PRO A 187 -5.43 2.08 15.20
CA PRO A 187 -6.41 1.06 15.53
C PRO A 187 -5.92 -0.30 15.02
N PHE A 188 -6.19 -1.37 15.77
CA PHE A 188 -5.90 -2.71 15.29
C PHE A 188 -6.73 -3.01 14.02
N PRO A 189 -6.14 -3.56 12.94
CA PRO A 189 -4.77 -4.07 12.80
C PRO A 189 -3.77 -3.13 12.10
N GLU A 190 -4.15 -1.89 11.78
CA GLU A 190 -3.36 -0.96 10.92
C GLU A 190 -1.94 -0.77 11.44
N GLN A 191 -1.78 -0.58 12.76
CA GLN A 191 -0.45 -0.45 13.38
C GLN A 191 0.49 -1.60 13.04
N PHE A 192 -0.02 -2.83 13.06
CA PHE A 192 0.79 -4.00 12.78
C PHE A 192 1.19 -4.05 11.31
N ASN A 193 0.22 -3.79 10.42
CA ASN A 193 0.45 -3.80 8.98
C ASN A 193 1.47 -2.74 8.56
N THR A 194 1.35 -1.50 9.05
CA THR A 194 2.26 -0.38 8.75
C THR A 194 3.70 -0.75 9.10
N ARG A 195 3.94 -1.14 10.35
CA ARG A 195 5.28 -1.41 10.87
C ARG A 195 5.95 -2.62 10.20
N VAL A 196 5.17 -3.66 9.93
CA VAL A 196 5.68 -4.85 9.23
C VAL A 196 5.98 -4.53 7.76
N SER A 197 5.15 -3.72 7.10
CA SER A 197 5.38 -3.30 5.71
C SER A 197 6.70 -2.55 5.56
N GLU A 198 6.99 -1.62 6.46
CA GLU A 198 8.24 -0.84 6.46
C GLU A 198 9.46 -1.73 6.67
N ALA A 199 9.40 -2.64 7.65
CA ALA A 199 10.48 -3.58 7.92
C ALA A 199 10.69 -4.62 6.80
N ALA A 200 9.64 -4.94 6.04
CA ALA A 200 9.69 -5.92 4.97
C ALA A 200 10.02 -5.31 3.60
N THR A 201 10.19 -4.00 3.50
CA THR A 201 10.45 -3.28 2.25
C THR A 201 11.84 -2.66 2.21
N GLY A 202 12.35 -2.44 0.99
CA GLY A 202 13.70 -1.90 0.78
C GLY A 202 13.71 -0.45 0.29
N PHE A 203 12.55 0.09 -0.09
CA PHE A 203 12.42 1.48 -0.53
C PHE A 203 11.12 2.06 0.01
N HIS A 204 11.21 3.20 0.70
CA HIS A 204 10.07 3.88 1.31
C HIS A 204 9.77 5.19 0.57
N ALA A 205 8.68 5.22 -0.19
CA ALA A 205 8.20 6.43 -0.85
C ALA A 205 7.32 7.24 0.12
N ALA A 206 7.98 8.08 0.92
CA ALA A 206 7.32 9.01 1.83
C ALA A 206 6.71 10.20 1.05
N PRO A 207 5.39 10.45 1.14
CA PRO A 207 4.72 11.49 0.35
C PRO A 207 5.03 12.93 0.79
N VAL A 208 5.38 13.15 2.07
CA VAL A 208 5.68 14.48 2.64
C VAL A 208 6.81 14.41 3.67
N GLU A 209 7.45 15.55 3.98
CA GLU A 209 8.57 15.60 4.94
C GLU A 209 8.18 15.15 6.35
N LEU A 210 6.94 15.41 6.79
CA LEU A 210 6.47 14.99 8.12
C LEU A 210 6.59 13.47 8.30
N VAL A 211 6.05 12.70 7.36
CA VAL A 211 6.04 11.23 7.42
C VAL A 211 7.41 10.63 7.12
N ARG A 212 8.24 11.33 6.33
CA ARG A 212 9.67 11.02 6.20
C ARG A 212 10.40 11.17 7.53
N GLY A 213 10.08 12.22 8.31
CA GLY A 213 10.61 12.43 9.65
C GLY A 213 10.31 11.26 10.59
N PHE A 214 9.10 10.69 10.51
CA PHE A 214 8.73 9.51 11.30
C PHE A 214 9.59 8.28 10.95
N LEU A 215 9.77 7.97 9.66
CA LEU A 215 10.64 6.86 9.23
C LEU A 215 12.06 7.00 9.78
N LEU A 216 12.66 8.20 9.61
CA LEU A 216 14.02 8.47 10.07
C LEU A 216 14.14 8.36 11.59
N SER A 217 13.14 8.83 12.34
CA SER A 217 13.12 8.73 13.81
C SER A 217 13.08 7.27 14.31
N GLU A 218 12.64 6.36 13.45
CA GLU A 218 12.52 4.92 13.73
C GLU A 218 13.67 4.11 13.11
N ASN A 219 14.63 4.78 12.46
CA ASN A 219 15.80 4.20 11.77
C ASN A 219 15.46 3.41 10.50
N PHE A 220 14.44 3.83 9.76
CA PHE A 220 14.21 3.44 8.37
C PHE A 220 14.92 4.38 7.39
#